data_AF-A0A4V6JHT9-F1
#
_entry.id   AF-A0A4V6JHT9-F1
#
_cell.length_a   1.000
_cell.length_b   1.000
_cell.length_c   1.000
_cell.angle_alpha   90.00
_cell.angle_beta   90.00
_cell.angle_gamma   90.00
#
_symmetry.space_group_name_H-M   'P 1'
#
loop_
_entity.id
_entity.type
_entity.pdbx_description
1 polymer ?
#
loop_
_entity_poly.entity_id
_entity_poly.type
_entity_poly.pdbx_seq_one_letter_code
_entity_poly.pdbx_strand_id
1 'polypeptide(L)'
;MTYALVGDVGGTNARLALCSKETGEISRAKTYSGLEFDSLEAAIRQYLQEHQLEVQDACIAIACPVTEDWVAMTNHTWAFSIKQMKANLGLAHLEVINDFTAVSMRSRC
;
A
#
# COMPACT_ATOMS: atom_id res chain seq x y z
N MET A 1 -3.94 20.21 -3.39
CA MET A 1 -4.21 18.84 -3.86
C MET A 1 -3.88 17.88 -2.75
N THR A 2 -4.87 17.08 -2.36
CA THR A 2 -4.73 16.08 -1.29
C THR A 2 -4.58 14.71 -1.93
N TYR A 3 -3.58 13.94 -1.51
CA TYR A 3 -3.31 12.61 -2.06
C TYR A 3 -3.59 11.51 -1.03
N ALA A 4 -4.03 10.37 -1.54
CA ALA A 4 -3.99 9.09 -0.84
C ALA A 4 -2.90 8.22 -1.45
N LEU A 5 -2.22 7.42 -0.63
CA LEU A 5 -1.29 6.40 -1.13
C LEU A 5 -2.09 5.19 -1.62
N VAL A 6 -1.74 4.67 -2.79
CA VAL A 6 -2.25 3.38 -3.26
C VAL A 6 -1.10 2.43 -3.54
N GLY A 7 -1.28 1.16 -3.19
CA GLY A 7 -0.26 0.14 -3.33
C GLY A 7 -0.80 -1.15 -3.94
N ASP A 8 0.04 -1.82 -4.72
CA ASP A 8 -0.18 -3.15 -5.27
C ASP A 8 1.06 -4.00 -4.93
N VAL A 9 0.88 -4.95 -4.01
CA VAL A 9 1.96 -5.74 -3.41
C VAL A 9 1.79 -7.21 -3.82
N GLY A 10 2.64 -7.64 -4.74
CA GLY A 10 2.75 -9.02 -5.18
C GLY A 10 3.83 -9.78 -4.41
N GLY A 11 4.10 -11.02 -4.81
CA GLY A 11 5.09 -11.87 -4.11
C GLY A 11 6.54 -11.36 -4.15
N THR A 12 6.90 -10.54 -5.13
CA THR A 12 8.31 -10.12 -5.34
C THR A 12 8.48 -8.61 -5.36
N ASN A 13 7.42 -7.87 -5.71
CA ASN A 13 7.49 -6.44 -5.94
C ASN A 13 6.35 -5.73 -5.23
N ALA A 14 6.61 -4.51 -4.78
CA ALA A 14 5.61 -3.58 -4.29
C ALA A 14 5.56 -2.37 -5.23
N ARG A 15 4.41 -2.13 -5.84
CA ARG A 15 4.16 -0.94 -6.65
C ARG A 15 3.36 0.06 -5.83
N LEU A 16 3.89 1.27 -5.66
CA LEU A 16 3.27 2.37 -4.92
C LEU A 16 2.97 3.53 -5.87
N ALA A 17 1.86 4.24 -5.64
CA ALA A 17 1.47 5.41 -6.41
C ALA A 17 0.65 6.39 -5.54
N LEU A 18 0.43 7.60 -6.05
CA LEU A 18 -0.46 8.58 -5.43
C LEU A 18 -1.78 8.66 -6.19
N CYS A 19 -2.88 8.61 -5.47
CA CYS A 19 -4.22 8.87 -5.99
C CYS A 19 -4.68 10.27 -5.55
N SER A 20 -5.05 11.12 -6.50
CA SER A 20 -5.67 12.41 -6.22
C SER A 20 -7.06 12.21 -5.61
N LYS A 21 -7.30 12.73 -4.40
CA LYS A 21 -8.61 12.62 -3.75
C LYS A 21 -9.71 13.43 -4.45
N GLU A 22 -9.32 14.42 -5.25
CA GLU A 22 -10.26 15.29 -5.98
C GLU A 22 -10.69 14.68 -7.31
N THR A 23 -9.77 14.02 -8.01
CA THR A 23 -9.98 13.56 -9.40
C THR A 23 -9.96 12.05 -9.57
N GLY A 24 -9.48 11.31 -8.57
CA GLY A 24 -9.24 9.85 -8.67
C GLY A 24 -8.02 9.49 -9.54
N GLU A 25 -7.30 10.48 -10.07
CA GLU A 25 -6.16 10.24 -10.96
C GLU A 25 -4.98 9.62 -10.19
N ILE A 26 -4.44 8.52 -10.74
CA ILE A 26 -3.25 7.86 -10.22
C ILE A 26 -2.01 8.43 -10.91
N SER A 27 -1.02 8.85 -10.12
CA SER A 27 0.23 9.44 -10.59
C SER A 27 1.43 8.92 -9.79
N ARG A 28 2.64 9.23 -10.27
CA ARG A 28 3.92 8.94 -9.58
C ARG A 28 4.09 7.46 -9.20
N ALA A 29 3.59 6.55 -10.04
CA ALA A 29 3.73 5.13 -9.79
C ALA A 29 5.21 4.71 -9.84
N LYS A 30 5.67 3.99 -8.81
CA LYS A 30 7.03 3.44 -8.72
C LYS A 30 6.97 2.02 -8.18
N THR A 31 7.83 1.15 -8.71
CA THR A 31 7.95 -0.25 -8.29
C THR A 31 9.24 -0.42 -7.51
N TYR A 32 9.15 -1.08 -6.36
CA TYR A 32 10.26 -1.48 -5.50
C TYR A 32 10.38 -3.01 -5.51
N SER A 33 11.61 -3.51 -5.48
CA SER A 33 11.86 -4.92 -5.24
C SER A 33 11.63 -5.20 -3.76
N GLY A 34 10.85 -6.23 -3.44
CA GLY A 34 10.62 -6.65 -2.05
C GLY A 34 11.92 -7.07 -1.34
N LEU A 35 12.93 -7.49 -2.11
CA LEU A 35 14.25 -7.87 -1.59
C LEU A 35 15.09 -6.69 -1.09
N GLU A 36 14.74 -5.46 -1.48
CA GLU A 36 15.47 -4.25 -1.07
C GLU A 36 15.01 -3.71 0.28
N PHE A 37 13.92 -4.25 0.85
CA PHE A 37 13.31 -3.74 2.07
C PHE A 37 12.93 -4.85 3.04
N ASP A 38 13.28 -4.66 4.32
CA ASP A 38 12.94 -5.60 5.39
C ASP A 38 11.43 -5.65 5.69
N SER A 39 10.68 -4.63 5.26
CA SER A 39 9.22 -4.57 5.46
C SER A 39 8.52 -3.70 4.41
N LEU A 40 7.21 -3.93 4.22
CA LEU A 40 6.36 -3.06 3.42
C LEU A 40 6.34 -1.62 3.97
N GLU A 41 6.38 -1.47 5.30
CA GLU A 41 6.41 -0.16 5.95
C GLU A 41 7.65 0.64 5.51
N ALA A 42 8.82 0.00 5.44
CA ALA A 42 10.05 0.64 4.98
C ALA A 42 9.95 1.10 3.52
N ALA A 43 9.36 0.29 2.63
CA ALA A 43 9.13 0.67 1.24
C ALA A 43 8.18 1.87 1.12
N ILE A 44 7.11 1.91 1.93
CA ILE A 44 6.16 3.03 1.97
C ILE A 44 6.85 4.32 2.45
N ARG A 45 7.65 4.25 3.52
CA ARG A 45 8.39 5.41 4.04
C ARG A 45 9.36 5.96 3.00
N GLN A 46 10.11 5.08 2.34
CA GLN A 46 11.03 5.47 1.27
C GLN A 46 10.28 6.20 0.14
N TYR A 47 9.14 5.66 -0.31
CA TYR A 47 8.33 6.29 -1.36
C TYR A 47 7.82 7.68 -0.98
N LEU A 48 7.26 7.83 0.23
CA LEU A 48 6.78 9.12 0.72
C LEU A 48 7.91 10.14 0.88
N GLN A 49 9.08 9.70 1.35
CA GLN A 49 10.25 10.54 1.49
C GLN A 49 10.80 11.01 0.14
N GLU A 50 10.91 10.12 -0.86
CA GLU A 50 11.38 10.48 -2.20
C GLU A 50 10.49 11.55 -2.85
N HIS A 51 9.19 11.49 -2.59
CA HIS A 51 8.22 12.46 -3.11
C HIS A 51 8.00 13.68 -2.21
N GLN A 52 8.64 13.73 -1.02
CA GLN A 52 8.49 14.80 -0.03
C GLN A 52 7.03 15.09 0.29
N LEU A 53 6.25 14.03 0.54
CA LEU A 53 4.83 14.11 0.81
C LEU A 53 4.43 13.37 2.07
N GLU A 54 3.43 13.91 2.74
CA GLU A 54 2.69 13.24 3.80
C GLU A 54 1.28 12.92 3.31
N VAL A 55 0.77 11.76 3.70
CA VAL A 55 -0.59 11.30 3.39
C VAL A 55 -1.25 10.85 4.67
N GLN A 56 -2.57 11.00 4.76
CA GLN A 56 -3.36 10.50 5.89
C GLN A 56 -4.13 9.23 5.54
N ASP A 57 -4.26 8.92 4.25
CA ASP A 57 -5.07 7.82 3.73
C ASP A 57 -4.19 6.91 2.86
N ALA A 58 -4.31 5.60 3.06
CA ALA A 58 -3.66 4.61 2.22
C ALA A 58 -4.59 3.41 1.93
N CYS A 59 -4.51 2.87 0.72
CA CYS A 59 -5.16 1.62 0.32
C CYS A 59 -4.14 0.70 -0.36
N ILE A 60 -3.92 -0.48 0.19
CA ILE A 60 -2.92 -1.44 -0.30
C ILE A 60 -3.61 -2.74 -0.70
N ALA A 61 -3.48 -3.12 -1.97
CA ALA A 61 -3.85 -4.42 -2.48
C ALA A 61 -2.69 -5.41 -2.27
N ILE A 62 -2.97 -6.60 -1.73
CA ILE A 62 -1.95 -7.63 -1.43
C ILE A 62 -2.38 -8.98 -2.00
N ALA A 63 -1.44 -9.68 -2.63
CA ALA A 63 -1.59 -11.02 -3.18
C ALA A 63 -1.63 -12.15 -2.11
N CYS A 64 -2.36 -11.94 -1.02
CA CYS A 64 -2.71 -12.98 -0.06
C CYS A 64 -4.08 -12.68 0.59
N PRO A 65 -4.72 -13.69 1.22
CA PRO A 65 -5.96 -13.46 1.96
C PRO A 65 -5.75 -12.47 3.10
N VAL A 66 -6.62 -11.46 3.18
CA VAL A 66 -6.68 -10.52 4.30
C VAL A 66 -7.92 -10.86 5.12
N THR A 67 -7.72 -11.50 6.27
CA THR A 67 -8.84 -11.97 7.11
C THR A 67 -9.10 -11.08 8.30
N GLU A 68 -8.04 -10.60 8.96
CA GLU A 68 -8.13 -9.79 10.17
C GLU A 68 -6.98 -8.75 10.19
N ASP A 69 -6.47 -8.42 11.38
CA ASP A 69 -5.39 -7.47 11.55
C ASP A 69 -4.03 -7.98 11.07
N TRP A 70 -3.80 -9.29 11.12
CA TRP A 70 -2.51 -9.88 10.74
C TRP A 70 -2.50 -10.30 9.27
N VAL A 71 -1.54 -9.76 8.52
CA VAL A 71 -1.26 -10.12 7.14
C VAL A 71 0.08 -10.85 7.10
N ALA A 72 0.10 -12.05 6.55
CA ALA A 72 1.32 -12.79 6.26
C ALA A 72 1.36 -13.15 4.78
N MET A 73 2.39 -12.70 4.09
CA MET A 73 2.58 -13.03 2.68
C MET A 73 3.11 -14.46 2.55
N THR A 74 2.58 -15.23 1.60
CA THR A 74 3.03 -16.61 1.34
C THR A 74 4.28 -16.64 0.45
N ASN A 75 4.43 -15.64 -0.41
CA ASN A 75 5.50 -15.55 -1.41
C ASN A 75 6.62 -14.57 -1.02
N HIS A 76 6.50 -13.90 0.14
CA HIS A 76 7.48 -12.96 0.67
C HIS A 76 7.57 -13.08 2.19
N THR A 77 8.68 -12.69 2.80
CA THR A 77 8.89 -12.74 4.26
C THR A 77 8.13 -11.68 5.04
N TRP A 78 7.43 -10.77 4.35
CA TRP A 78 6.72 -9.69 5.01
C TRP A 78 5.47 -10.23 5.70
N ALA A 79 5.40 -9.95 7.00
CA ALA A 79 4.22 -10.15 7.81
C ALA A 79 4.06 -8.96 8.76
N PHE A 80 2.84 -8.49 8.95
CA PHE A 80 2.58 -7.27 9.72
C PHE A 80 1.15 -7.21 10.25
N SER A 81 0.97 -6.41 11.30
CA SER A 81 -0.34 -5.96 11.78
C SER A 81 -0.76 -4.69 11.02
N ILE A 82 -1.97 -4.67 10.47
CA ILE A 82 -2.55 -3.50 9.78
C ILE A 82 -2.67 -2.34 10.76
N LYS A 83 -3.18 -2.56 11.97
CA LYS A 83 -3.30 -1.53 13.02
C LYS A 83 -1.94 -0.96 13.41
N GLN A 84 -0.93 -1.82 13.57
CA GLN A 84 0.41 -1.37 13.93
C GLN A 84 1.03 -0.54 12.80
N MET A 85 0.93 -1.00 11.56
CA MET A 85 1.44 -0.28 10.39
C MET A 85 0.75 1.08 10.23
N LYS A 86 -0.59 1.13 10.39
CA LYS A 86 -1.37 2.37 10.40
C LYS A 86 -0.84 3.37 11.41
N ALA A 87 -0.64 2.92 12.66
CA ALA A 87 -0.14 3.77 13.74
C ALA A 87 1.29 4.25 13.47
N ASN A 88 2.18 3.35 13.03
CA ASN A 88 3.58 3.67 12.74
C ASN A 88 3.71 4.70 11.62
N LEU A 89 2.91 4.58 10.56
CA LEU A 89 2.91 5.50 9.42
C LEU A 89 2.15 6.81 9.70
N GLY A 90 1.49 6.95 10.85
CA GLY A 90 0.71 8.13 11.19
C GLY A 90 -0.56 8.31 10.33
N LEU A 91 -1.10 7.21 9.80
CA LEU A 91 -2.25 7.24 8.90
C LEU A 91 -3.56 7.38 9.69
N ALA A 92 -4.45 8.25 9.23
CA ALA A 92 -5.83 8.31 9.70
C ALA A 92 -6.65 7.10 9.21
N HIS A 93 -6.40 6.66 7.97
CA HIS A 93 -7.05 5.51 7.35
C HIS A 93 -6.02 4.62 6.62
N LEU A 94 -6.08 3.32 6.88
CA LEU A 94 -5.33 2.31 6.15
C LEU A 94 -6.28 1.16 5.83
N GLU A 95 -6.50 0.94 4.54
CA GLU A 95 -7.25 -0.21 4.04
C GLU A 95 -6.27 -1.19 3.40
N VAL A 96 -6.38 -2.46 3.75
CA VAL A 96 -5.60 -3.53 3.13
C VAL A 96 -6.59 -4.55 2.59
N ILE A 97 -6.54 -4.76 1.28
CA ILE A 97 -7.48 -5.62 0.56
C ILE A 97 -6.72 -6.71 -0.18
N ASN A 98 -7.40 -7.82 -0.45
CA ASN A 98 -6.84 -8.82 -1.34
C ASN A 98 -6.78 -8.29 -2.80
N ASP A 99 -5.77 -8.71 -3.55
CA ASP A 99 -5.57 -8.34 -4.96
C ASP A 99 -6.74 -8.71 -5.88
N PHE A 100 -7.38 -9.87 -5.69
CA PHE A 100 -8.61 -10.20 -6.45
C PHE A 100 -9.76 -9.24 -6.12
N THR A 101 -9.85 -8.76 -4.88
CA THR A 101 -10.82 -7.72 -4.50
C THR A 101 -10.52 -6.40 -5.20
N ALA A 102 -9.25 -6.00 -5.27
CA ALA A 102 -8.83 -4.79 -5.97
C ALA A 102 -9.15 -4.83 -7.48
N VAL A 103 -8.90 -5.97 -8.14
CA VAL A 103 -9.27 -6.17 -9.55
C VAL A 103 -10.78 -6.08 -9.75
N SER A 104 -11.57 -6.61 -8.81
CA SER A 104 -13.03 -6.54 -8.85
C SER A 104 -13.59 -5.12 -8.65
N MET A 105 -12.96 -4.29 -7.83
CA MET A 105 -13.42 -2.91 -7.56
C MET A 105 -13.08 -1.92 -8.68
N ARG A 106 -12.20 -2.31 -9.61
CA ARG A 106 -11.76 -1.48 -10.75
C ARG A 106 -12.89 -1.07 -11.72
N SER A 107 -14.07 -1.67 -11.59
CA SER A 107 -15.25 -1.40 -12.43
C SER A 107 -16.23 -0.37 -11.85
N ARG A 108 -15.86 0.34 -10.76
CA ARG A 108 -16.70 1.37 -10.12
C ARG A 108 -16.04 2.75 -9.92
N CYS A 109 -14.91 3.03 -10.58
CA CYS A 109 -14.43 4.40 -10.74
C CYS A 109 -15.04 5.05 -11.99
#